data_AF-A0A8T4DZ57-F1
#
_entry.id   AF-A0A8T4DZ57-F1
#
_cell.length_a   1.000
_cell.length_b   1.000
_cell.length_c   1.000
_cell.angle_alpha   90.00
_cell.angle_beta   90.00
_cell.angle_gamma   90.00
#
_symmetry.space_group_name_H-M   'P 1'
#
loop_
_entity.id
_entity.type
_entity.pdbx_description
1 polymer ?
#
loop_
_entity_poly.entity_id
_entity_poly.type
_entity_poly.pdbx_seq_one_letter_code
_entity_poly.pdbx_strand_id
1 'polypeptide(L)'
;MRIKKIKKQKTITKNKARLIARLKADGSVFKSDTDYVVSYDTNEMKEIQRLSKDIETVYGLKTKILRHRSGINPNKLLFKAFVRSKLMYEDLQNSVRMRQMTGKYLKKFSNPVMK
;
A
#
# COMPACT_ATOMS: atom_id res chain seq x y z
N MET A 1 -20.03 -13.64 -12.52
CA MET A 1 -19.59 -12.70 -11.47
C MET A 1 -19.56 -11.27 -12.01
N ARG A 2 -20.44 -10.37 -11.54
CA ARG A 2 -20.34 -8.92 -11.87
C ARG A 2 -19.14 -8.34 -11.10
N ILE A 3 -18.06 -8.03 -11.80
CA ILE A 3 -16.92 -7.30 -11.23
C ILE A 3 -17.43 -5.91 -10.84
N LYS A 4 -17.51 -5.59 -9.55
CA LYS A 4 -17.82 -4.24 -9.08
C LYS A 4 -16.76 -3.30 -9.64
N LYS A 5 -17.14 -2.42 -10.58
CA LYS A 5 -16.23 -1.43 -11.16
C LYS A 5 -15.72 -0.52 -10.03
N ILE A 6 -14.41 -0.55 -9.82
CA ILE A 6 -13.72 0.34 -8.88
C ILE A 6 -13.93 1.78 -9.40
N LYS A 7 -14.51 2.66 -8.57
CA LYS A 7 -14.83 4.05 -8.97
C LYS A 7 -13.66 4.97 -8.62
N LYS A 8 -13.27 5.85 -9.55
CA LYS A 8 -12.35 6.97 -9.26
C LYS A 8 -13.04 7.93 -8.28
N GLN A 9 -12.40 8.21 -7.16
CA GLN A 9 -12.93 9.08 -6.10
C GLN A 9 -12.47 10.53 -6.34
N LYS A 10 -13.29 11.34 -7.03
CA LYS A 10 -12.95 12.75 -7.33
C LYS A 10 -12.94 13.64 -6.09
N THR A 11 -13.66 13.27 -5.04
CA THR A 11 -13.83 14.09 -3.82
C THR A 11 -13.03 13.52 -2.65
N ILE A 12 -12.36 14.37 -1.88
CA ILE A 12 -11.64 13.96 -0.68
C ILE A 12 -12.63 13.79 0.47
N THR A 13 -12.99 12.55 0.79
CA THR A 13 -13.76 12.21 2.00
C THR A 13 -12.86 12.12 3.22
N LYS A 14 -13.43 12.18 4.44
CA LYS A 14 -12.67 12.02 5.70
C LYS A 14 -11.84 10.73 5.74
N ASN A 15 -12.40 9.63 5.24
CA ASN A 15 -11.69 8.34 5.15
C ASN A 15 -10.55 8.38 4.13
N LYS A 16 -10.76 9.03 2.97
CA LYS A 16 -9.70 9.22 1.96
C LYS A 16 -8.57 10.12 2.48
N ALA A 17 -8.89 11.21 3.17
CA ALA A 17 -7.91 12.09 3.79
C ALA A 17 -7.07 11.35 4.85
N ARG A 18 -7.72 10.56 5.72
CA ARG A 18 -7.03 9.74 6.73
C ARG A 18 -6.13 8.68 6.09
N LEU A 19 -6.61 8.01 5.05
CA LEU A 19 -5.84 7.04 4.28
C LEU A 19 -4.60 7.68 3.66
N ILE A 20 -4.77 8.84 3.02
CA ILE A 20 -3.68 9.62 2.43
C ILE A 20 -2.65 10.03 3.48
N ALA A 21 -3.09 10.55 4.63
CA ALA A 21 -2.18 10.99 5.69
C ALA A 21 -1.30 9.84 6.20
N ARG A 22 -1.91 8.67 6.45
CA ARG A 22 -1.19 7.45 6.87
C ARG A 22 -0.19 7.00 5.81
N LEU A 23 -0.62 6.95 4.55
CA LEU A 23 0.25 6.52 3.45
C LEU A 23 1.38 7.52 3.17
N LYS A 24 1.20 8.81 3.49
CA LYS A 24 2.24 9.83 3.34
C LYS A 24 3.32 9.74 4.42
N ALA A 25 2.93 9.34 5.63
CA ALA A 25 3.84 9.16 6.75
C ALA A 25 4.72 7.92 6.56
N ASP A 26 4.09 6.73 6.48
CA ASP A 26 4.80 5.45 6.50
C ASP A 26 4.38 4.49 5.36
N GLY A 27 3.58 4.99 4.42
CA GLY A 27 3.19 4.21 3.25
C GLY A 27 4.29 4.17 2.19
N SER A 28 4.20 3.14 1.35
CA SER A 28 5.03 2.98 0.17
C SER A 28 4.13 2.76 -1.05
N VAL A 29 4.37 3.54 -2.09
CA VAL A 29 3.65 3.43 -3.36
C VAL A 29 4.68 3.09 -4.44
N PHE A 30 4.52 1.94 -5.07
CA PHE A 30 5.45 1.44 -6.06
C PHE A 30 4.75 0.96 -7.34
N LYS A 31 5.45 1.17 -8.45
CA LYS A 31 5.06 0.71 -9.78
C LYS A 31 6.24 -0.08 -10.35
N SER A 32 5.99 -1.30 -10.80
CA SER A 32 6.86 -2.03 -11.73
C SER A 32 6.22 -2.02 -13.13
N ASP A 33 6.83 -2.72 -14.10
CA ASP A 33 6.34 -2.77 -15.47
C ASP A 33 4.89 -3.28 -15.57
N THR A 34 4.51 -4.21 -14.69
CA THR A 34 3.19 -4.85 -14.70
C THR A 34 2.39 -4.68 -13.40
N ASP A 35 3.02 -4.33 -12.28
CA ASP A 35 2.36 -4.25 -10.97
C ASP A 35 2.29 -2.81 -10.42
N TYR A 36 1.12 -2.46 -9.89
CA TYR A 36 0.87 -1.20 -9.17
C TYR A 36 0.49 -1.54 -7.75
N VAL A 37 1.35 -1.20 -6.79
CA VAL A 37 1.16 -1.64 -5.42
C VAL A 37 1.27 -0.47 -4.45
N VAL A 38 0.36 -0.47 -3.50
CA VAL A 38 0.39 0.40 -2.34
C VAL A 38 0.55 -0.49 -1.12
N SER A 39 1.54 -0.20 -0.29
CA SER A 39 1.79 -0.92 0.95
C SER A 39 2.00 0.01 2.13
N TYR A 40 1.80 -0.55 3.32
CA TYR A 40 2.00 0.13 4.60
C TYR A 40 2.46 -0.92 5.62
N ASP A 41 3.58 -0.62 6.28
CA ASP A 41 4.26 -1.55 7.18
C ASP A 41 4.29 -0.93 8.58
N THR A 42 3.81 -1.65 9.60
CA THR A 42 3.77 -1.20 11.01
C THR A 42 3.92 -2.40 11.96
N ASN A 43 4.35 -2.17 13.20
CA ASN A 43 4.32 -3.21 14.25
C ASN A 43 2.94 -3.37 14.91
N GLU A 44 1.98 -2.51 14.59
CA GLU A 44 0.66 -2.52 15.22
C GLU A 44 -0.44 -3.09 14.31
N MET A 45 -0.96 -4.27 14.65
CA MET A 45 -2.06 -4.90 13.89
C MET A 45 -3.34 -4.04 13.85
N LYS A 46 -3.63 -3.28 14.92
CA LYS A 46 -4.82 -2.40 14.97
C LYS A 46 -4.77 -1.33 13.87
N GLU A 47 -3.58 -0.84 13.54
CA GLU A 47 -3.41 0.15 12.46
C GLU A 47 -3.61 -0.48 11.08
N ILE A 48 -3.10 -1.70 10.88
CA ILE A 48 -3.34 -2.48 9.66
C ILE A 48 -4.83 -2.70 9.41
N GLN A 49 -5.59 -3.04 10.47
CA GLN A 49 -7.03 -3.24 10.38
C GLN A 49 -7.77 -1.94 10.03
N ARG A 50 -7.39 -0.82 10.67
CA ARG A 50 -7.95 0.52 10.36
C ARG A 50 -7.67 0.91 8.91
N LEU A 51 -6.44 0.75 8.45
CA LEU A 51 -6.05 1.04 7.06
C LEU A 51 -6.83 0.15 6.07
N SER A 52 -6.95 -1.14 6.37
CA SER A 52 -7.69 -2.10 5.54
C SER A 52 -9.15 -1.67 5.38
N LYS A 53 -9.80 -1.27 6.48
CA LYS A 53 -11.18 -0.77 6.46
C LYS A 53 -11.31 0.53 5.67
N ASP A 54 -10.34 1.44 5.78
CA ASP A 54 -10.31 2.68 5.01
C ASP A 54 -10.17 2.42 3.51
N ILE A 55 -9.29 1.50 3.11
CA ILE A 55 -9.11 1.10 1.71
C ILE A 55 -10.37 0.43 1.15
N GLU A 56 -10.97 -0.49 1.91
CA GLU A 56 -12.23 -1.13 1.53
C GLU A 56 -13.37 -0.11 1.40
N THR A 57 -13.44 0.87 2.30
CA THR A 57 -14.49 1.90 2.26
C THR A 57 -14.28 2.88 1.09
N VAL A 58 -13.05 3.32 0.83
CA VAL A 58 -12.75 4.34 -0.20
C VAL A 58 -12.76 3.73 -1.60
N TYR A 59 -12.15 2.55 -1.76
CA TYR A 59 -11.90 1.94 -3.08
C TYR A 59 -12.65 0.61 -3.30
N GLY A 60 -13.26 0.02 -2.28
CA GLY A 60 -13.89 -1.31 -2.39
C GLY A 60 -12.88 -2.45 -2.54
N LEU A 61 -11.63 -2.24 -2.13
CA LEU A 61 -10.53 -3.18 -2.34
C LEU A 61 -10.21 -3.93 -1.03
N LYS A 62 -9.95 -5.23 -1.15
CA LYS A 62 -9.44 -6.04 -0.05
C LYS A 62 -7.91 -5.95 0.03
N THR A 63 -7.42 -5.63 1.21
CA THR A 63 -5.99 -5.66 1.56
C THR A 63 -5.52 -7.08 1.80
N LYS A 64 -4.30 -7.38 1.32
CA LYS A 64 -3.56 -8.56 1.75
C LYS A 64 -2.67 -8.16 2.92
N ILE A 65 -2.63 -9.00 3.96
CA ILE A 65 -1.83 -8.77 5.15
C ILE A 65 -0.75 -9.86 5.21
N LEU A 66 0.49 -9.46 5.42
CA LEU A 66 1.62 -10.34 5.61
C LEU A 66 2.33 -9.99 6.92
N ARG A 67 2.99 -10.97 7.52
CA ARG A 67 3.90 -10.76 8.64
C ARG A 67 5.32 -11.00 8.16
N HIS A 68 6.23 -10.09 8.48
CA HIS A 68 7.64 -10.23 8.13
C HIS A 68 8.54 -9.60 9.19
N ARG A 69 9.83 -9.91 9.16
CA ARG A 69 10.83 -9.24 10.01
C ARG A 69 11.29 -7.95 9.33
N SER A 70 11.61 -6.93 10.13
CA SER A 70 12.18 -5.70 9.61
C SER A 70 13.56 -5.96 9.00
N GLY A 71 13.83 -5.36 7.85
CA GLY A 71 15.16 -5.42 7.22
C GLY A 71 16.22 -4.58 7.93
N ILE A 72 15.81 -3.65 8.82
CA ILE A 72 16.72 -2.81 9.61
C ILE A 72 17.00 -3.46 10.97
N ASN A 73 15.96 -4.02 11.61
CA ASN A 73 16.08 -4.70 12.89
C ASN A 73 15.43 -6.10 12.80
N PRO A 74 16.22 -7.17 12.58
CA PRO A 74 15.70 -8.52 12.37
C PRO A 74 14.84 -9.06 13.52
N ASN A 75 15.03 -8.54 14.74
CA ASN A 75 14.26 -8.96 15.92
C ASN A 75 12.86 -8.31 15.97
N LYS A 76 12.62 -7.27 15.16
CA LYS A 76 11.33 -6.59 15.10
C LYS A 76 10.42 -7.23 14.07
N LEU A 77 9.29 -7.76 14.52
CA LEU A 77 8.22 -8.26 13.67
C LEU A 77 7.31 -7.10 13.23
N LEU A 78 7.04 -7.04 11.93
CA LEU A 78 6.17 -6.07 11.30
C LEU A 78 5.02 -6.77 10.59
N PHE A 79 3.93 -6.04 10.46
CA PHE A 79 2.77 -6.38 9.65
C PHE A 79 2.74 -5.46 8.45
N LYS A 80 2.51 -6.05 7.29
CA LYS A 80 2.47 -5.38 6.00
C LYS A 80 1.09 -5.52 5.39
N ALA A 81 0.39 -4.41 5.23
CA ALA A 81 -0.81 -4.34 4.41
C ALA A 81 -0.40 -3.95 3.00
N PHE A 82 -0.87 -4.66 1.98
CA PHE A 82 -0.67 -4.24 0.59
C PHE A 82 -1.89 -4.52 -0.28
N VAL A 83 -2.07 -3.66 -1.29
CA VAL A 83 -3.09 -3.78 -2.33
C VAL A 83 -2.43 -3.57 -3.68
N ARG A 84 -2.79 -4.43 -4.64
CA ARG A 84 -2.42 -4.24 -6.05
C ARG A 84 -3.58 -3.60 -6.78
N SER A 85 -3.44 -2.34 -7.18
CA SER A 85 -4.48 -1.60 -7.89
C SER A 85 -3.90 -0.38 -8.61
N LYS A 86 -3.96 -0.42 -9.94
CA LYS A 86 -3.58 0.70 -10.80
C LYS A 86 -4.43 1.95 -10.51
N LEU A 87 -5.74 1.77 -10.28
CA LEU A 87 -6.64 2.88 -10.00
C LEU A 87 -6.30 3.58 -8.69
N MET A 88 -6.05 2.82 -7.63
CA MET A 88 -5.64 3.38 -6.33
C MET A 88 -4.28 4.08 -6.44
N TYR A 89 -3.33 3.48 -7.14
CA TYR A 89 -2.01 4.08 -7.39
C TYR A 89 -2.13 5.43 -8.11
N GLU A 90 -2.85 5.48 -9.23
CA GLU A 90 -3.02 6.70 -10.04
C GLU A 90 -3.76 7.78 -9.25
N ASP A 91 -4.81 7.40 -8.51
CA ASP A 91 -5.57 8.33 -7.68
C ASP A 91 -4.72 8.94 -6.56
N LEU A 92 -3.91 8.13 -5.88
CA LEU A 92 -2.99 8.60 -4.83
C LEU A 92 -1.85 9.46 -5.37
N GLN A 93 -1.32 9.12 -6.55
CA GLN A 93 -0.31 9.94 -7.23
C GLN A 93 -0.85 11.32 -7.59
N ASN A 94 -2.04 11.36 -8.18
CA ASN A 94 -2.70 12.62 -8.55
C ASN A 94 -3.12 13.44 -7.31
N SER A 95 -3.56 12.77 -6.24
CA SER A 95 -4.07 13.46 -5.05
C SER A 95 -2.97 14.05 -4.15
N VAL A 96 -1.74 13.50 -4.18
CA VAL A 96 -0.76 13.79 -3.10
C VAL A 96 0.68 13.98 -3.57
N ARG A 97 1.04 13.79 -4.85
CA ARG A 97 2.45 13.70 -5.28
C ARG A 97 3.27 12.80 -4.34
N MET A 98 2.77 11.58 -4.08
CA MET A 98 3.45 10.64 -3.19
C MET A 98 4.83 10.27 -3.75
N ARG A 99 5.86 10.26 -2.89
CA ARG A 99 7.23 9.84 -3.26
C ARG A 99 7.17 8.47 -3.94
N GLN A 100 7.49 8.44 -5.22
CA GLN A 100 7.65 7.19 -5.96
C GLN A 100 8.99 6.58 -5.57
N MET A 101 8.98 5.37 -5.04
CA MET A 101 10.22 4.58 -4.96
C MET A 101 10.50 4.01 -6.34
N THR A 102 11.42 4.64 -7.08
CA THR A 102 11.89 4.14 -8.39
C THR A 102 12.87 2.99 -8.18
N GLY A 103 12.88 2.04 -9.12
CA GLY A 103 13.45 0.69 -8.99
C GLY A 103 14.93 0.53 -8.61
N LYS A 104 15.69 1.61 -8.37
CA LYS A 104 17.05 1.51 -7.81
C LYS A 104 17.07 0.90 -6.39
N TYR A 105 15.99 1.02 -5.61
CA TYR A 105 15.89 0.44 -4.25
C TYR A 105 15.32 -0.98 -4.20
N LEU A 106 14.75 -1.50 -5.30
CA LEU A 106 14.15 -2.84 -5.34
C LEU A 106 15.20 -3.97 -5.49
N LYS A 107 16.39 -3.67 -6.03
CA LYS A 107 17.49 -4.66 -6.14
C LYS A 107 18.00 -5.18 -4.79
N LYS A 108 17.66 -4.51 -3.67
CA LYS A 108 18.02 -4.95 -2.31
C LYS A 108 17.02 -5.93 -1.67
N PHE A 109 15.84 -6.11 -2.25
CA PHE A 109 14.81 -7.02 -1.71
C PHE A 109 14.55 -8.26 -2.59
N SER A 110 15.11 -8.29 -3.80
CA SER A 110 15.25 -9.51 -4.59
C SER A 110 16.52 -10.24 -4.16
N ASN A 111 16.45 -11.01 -3.07
CA ASN A 111 17.39 -12.12 -2.96
C ASN A 111 17.05 -13.10 -4.09
N PRO A 112 17.95 -13.37 -5.05
CA PRO A 112 17.79 -14.55 -5.88
C PRO A 112 17.89 -15.73 -4.92
N VAL A 113 16.83 -16.52 -4.83
CA VAL A 113 16.94 -17.89 -4.34
C VAL A 113 17.92 -18.58 -5.29
N MET A 114 19.17 -18.72 -4.86
CA MET A 114 20.11 -19.60 -5.55
C MET A 114 19.60 -21.04 -5.38
N LYS A 115 19.72 -21.77 -6.49
CA LYS A 115 19.33 -23.17 -6.69
C LYS A 115 19.83 -24.10 -5.60
#